data_AF-A0A840ZL90-F1
#
_entry.id   AF-A0A840ZL90-F1
#
_cell.length_a   1.000
_cell.length_b   1.000
_cell.length_c   1.000
_cell.angle_alpha   90.00
_cell.angle_beta   90.00
_cell.angle_gamma   90.00
#
_symmetry.space_group_name_H-M   'P 1'
#
loop_
_entity.id
_entity.type
_entity.pdbx_description
1 polymer ?
#
loop_
_entity_poly.entity_id
_entity_poly.type
_entity_poly.pdbx_seq_one_letter_code
_entity_poly.pdbx_strand_id
1 'polypeptide(L)' 'MANLILAPSGLPEERLKPWALQLRYHDCCGPTEYAHVCFVSEATAREIVKAGAPYFLYSNDREKDALALPPAGGR' A
#
# COMPACT_ATOMS: atom_id res chain seq x y z
N MET A 1 11.47 -0.11 -9.94
CA MET A 1 10.21 -0.25 -10.72
C MET A 1 9.07 0.39 -9.92
N ALA A 2 8.14 1.09 -10.58
CA ALA A 2 7.02 1.74 -9.90
C ALA A 2 5.76 0.86 -9.99
N ASN A 3 5.14 0.58 -8.84
CA ASN A 3 3.90 -0.18 -8.76
C ASN A 3 2.76 0.77 -8.36
N LEU A 4 1.64 0.73 -9.09
CA LEU A 4 0.43 1.42 -8.68
C LEU A 4 -0.30 0.56 -7.63
N ILE A 5 -0.50 1.12 -6.44
CA ILE A 5 -1.18 0.46 -5.32
C ILE A 5 -2.39 1.28 -4.88
N LEU A 6 -3.35 0.61 -4.27
CA LEU A 6 -4.47 1.22 -3.59
C LEU A 6 -4.29 1.04 -2.08
N ALA A 7 -4.36 2.13 -1.34
CA ALA A 7 -4.19 2.17 0.11
C ALA A 7 -5.32 2.97 0.77
N PRO A 8 -5.59 2.81 2.07
CA PRO A 8 -6.46 3.72 2.81
C PRO A 8 -5.95 5.16 2.71
N SER A 9 -6.83 6.14 2.58
CA SER A 9 -6.45 7.55 2.40
C SER A 9 -5.72 8.15 3.61
N GLY A 10 -5.95 7.59 4.81
CA GLY A 10 -5.36 8.06 6.06
C GLY A 10 -5.84 9.44 6.50
N LEU A 11 -6.74 10.07 5.73
CA LEU A 11 -7.28 11.39 6.02
C LEU A 11 -8.58 11.27 6.84
N PRO A 12 -8.70 11.99 7.97
CA PRO A 12 -9.86 11.90 8.84
C PRO A 12 -11.15 12.46 8.22
N GLU A 13 -11.06 13.32 7.21
CA GLU A 13 -12.21 14.04 6.63
C GLU A 13 -12.79 13.41 5.34
N GLU A 14 -12.12 12.42 4.74
CA GLU A 14 -12.54 11.89 3.44
C GLU A 14 -13.50 10.69 3.53
N ARG A 15 -14.62 10.85 4.25
CA ARG A 15 -15.68 9.81 4.33
C ARG A 15 -16.22 9.38 2.96
N LEU A 16 -16.11 10.23 1.93
CA LEU A 16 -16.56 9.92 0.55
C LEU A 16 -15.46 9.29 -0.31
N LYS A 17 -14.19 9.43 0.06
CA LYS A 17 -13.03 8.90 -0.68
C LYS A 17 -12.06 8.20 0.29
N PRO A 18 -12.45 7.03 0.83
CA PRO A 18 -11.67 6.36 1.87
C PRO A 18 -10.36 5.76 1.35
N TRP A 19 -10.11 5.79 0.04
CA TRP A 19 -8.94 5.18 -0.58
C TRP A 19 -8.09 6.20 -1.32
N ALA A 20 -6.78 5.97 -1.35
CA ALA A 20 -5.81 6.67 -2.16
C ALA A 20 -5.15 5.71 -3.15
N LEU A 21 -4.98 6.17 -4.38
CA LEU A 21 -4.05 5.57 -5.32
C LEU A 21 -2.66 6.14 -5.08
N GLN A 22 -1.69 5.27 -4.92
CA GLN A 22 -0.30 5.61 -4.65
C GLN A 22 0.64 4.90 -5.62
N LEU A 23 1.73 5.54 -5.99
CA LEU A 23 2.85 4.91 -6.67
C LEU A 23 3.88 4.49 -5.63
N ARG A 24 4.13 3.18 -5.54
CA ARG A 24 5.21 2.59 -4.75
C ARG A 24 6.45 2.45 -5.62
N TYR A 25 7.48 3.22 -5.33
CA TYR A 25 8.78 3.12 -5.96
C TYR A 25 9.66 2.22 -5.12
N HIS A 26 10.03 1.07 -5.70
CA HIS A 26 11.00 0.18 -5.10
C HIS A 26 12.32 0.30 -5.88
N ASP A 27 13.35 0.79 -5.19
CA ASP A 27 14.74 0.75 -5.61
C ASP A 27 15.43 -0.44 -4.92
N CYS A 28 16.25 -1.20 -5.65
CA CYS A 28 16.91 -2.40 -5.13
C CYS A 28 17.96 -2.09 -4.06
N CYS A 29 18.43 -0.83 -3.98
CA CYS A 29 19.45 -0.39 -3.04
C CYS A 29 18.98 0.76 -2.13
N GLY A 30 17.69 1.14 -2.18
CA GLY A 30 17.15 2.32 -1.49
C GLY A 30 15.88 2.04 -0.68
N PRO A 31 15.47 2.99 0.17
CA PRO A 31 14.18 2.91 0.85
C PRO A 31 13.05 2.89 -0.19
N THR A 32 11.95 2.19 0.14
CA THR A 32 10.76 2.23 -0.70
C THR A 32 10.05 3.56 -0.51
N GLU A 33 9.82 4.28 -1.60
CA GLU A 33 9.13 5.57 -1.58
C GLU A 33 7.68 5.41 -2.04
N TYR A 34 6.81 6.27 -1.52
CA TYR A 34 5.39 6.28 -1.84
C TYR A 34 4.97 7.69 -2.26
N ALA A 35 4.34 7.81 -3.43
CA ALA A 35 3.78 9.06 -3.90
C ALA A 35 2.26 8.93 -4.04
N HIS A 36 1.51 9.82 -3.40
CA HIS A 36 0.06 9.91 -3.60
C HIS A 36 -0.27 10.47 -4.98
N VAL A 37 -1.18 9.81 -5.69
CA VAL A 37 -1.67 10.26 -7.00
C VAL A 37 -3.02 10.95 -6.83
N CYS A 38 -3.99 10.26 -6.25
CA CYS A 38 -5.34 10.80 -6.02
C CYS A 38 -6.13 9.98 -5.00
N PHE A 39 -7.24 10.54 -4.53
CA PHE A 39 -8.22 9.86 -3.69
C PHE A 39 -9.38 9.33 -4.52
N VAL A 40 -9.86 8.14 -4.16
CA VAL A 40 -10.92 7.43 -4.86
C VAL A 40 -11.99 6.94 -3.88
N SER A 41 -13.21 6.84 -4.41
CA SER A 41 -14.35 6.31 -3.66
C SER A 41 -14.23 4.80 -3.47
N GLU A 42 -14.99 4.27 -2.52
CA GLU A 42 -15.17 2.83 -2.32
C GLU A 42 -15.62 2.11 -3.61
N ALA A 43 -16.54 2.72 -4.36
CA ALA A 43 -17.05 2.14 -5.60
C ALA A 43 -15.95 2.02 -6.65
N THR A 44 -15.17 3.10 -6.86
CA THR A 44 -14.05 3.10 -7.79
C THR A 44 -12.94 2.14 -7.36
N ALA A 45 -12.61 2.09 -6.07
CA ALA A 45 -11.67 1.13 -5.53
C ALA A 45 -12.06 -0.32 -5.85
N ARG A 46 -13.35 -0.67 -5.68
CA ARG A 46 -13.87 -2.01 -6.02
C ARG A 46 -13.75 -2.32 -7.50
N GLU A 47 -14.06 -1.36 -8.37
CA GLU A 47 -13.91 -1.55 -9.82
C GLU A 47 -12.44 -1.72 -10.21
N ILE A 48 -11.50 -1.00 -9.59
CA ILE A 48 -10.05 -1.18 -9.80
C ILE A 48 -9.63 -2.62 -9.40
N VAL A 49 -10.08 -3.10 -8.24
CA VAL A 49 -9.78 -4.48 -7.79
C VAL A 49 -10.36 -5.52 -8.74
N LYS A 50 -11.61 -5.34 -9.20
CA LYS A 50 -12.24 -6.23 -10.18
C LYS A 50 -11.52 -6.23 -11.53
N ALA A 51 -11.11 -5.05 -12.00
CA ALA A 51 -10.45 -4.88 -13.30
C ALA A 51 -9.05 -5.50 -13.34
N GLY A 52 -8.38 -5.61 -12.19
CA GLY A 52 -6.97 -5.96 -12.12
C GLY A 52 -6.61 -7.31 -11.48
N ALA A 53 -7.54 -7.99 -10.79
CA ALA A 53 -7.25 -9.20 -9.96
C ALA A 53 -5.84 -9.18 -9.36
N PRO A 54 -5.52 -8.16 -8.55
CA PRO A 54 -4.16 -7.68 -8.59
C PRO A 54 -3.31 -8.36 -7.54
N TYR A 55 -1.99 -8.29 -7.73
CA TYR A 55 -0.98 -8.37 -6.68
C TYR A 55 -1.15 -7.29 -5.58
N PHE A 56 -2.38 -6.84 -5.29
CA PHE A 56 -2.67 -5.98 -4.16
C PHE A 56 -2.64 -6.86 -2.92
N LEU A 57 -1.44 -6.96 -2.38
CA LEU A 57 -1.27 -7.01 -0.96
C LEU A 57 -2.08 -5.82 -0.41
N TYR A 58 -3.29 -6.11 0.09
CA TYR A 58 -3.69 -5.51 1.35
C TYR A 58 -2.47 -5.72 2.24
N SER A 59 -1.63 -4.71 2.44
CA SER A 59 -0.69 -4.72 3.53
C SER A 59 -1.54 -4.77 4.78
N ASN A 60 -1.94 -5.99 5.16
CA ASN A 60 -2.38 -6.29 6.49
C ASN A 60 -1.25 -5.78 7.38
N ASP A 61 -1.59 -5.01 8.41
CA ASP A 61 -0.65 -4.53 9.42
C ASP A 61 0.29 -5.63 9.96
N ARG A 62 -0.03 -6.92 9.74
CA ARG A 62 0.84 -8.08 10.00
C ARG A 62 2.15 -8.15 9.21
N GLU A 63 2.31 -7.45 8.08
CA GLU A 63 3.59 -7.44 7.36
C GLU A 63 4.61 -6.43 7.94
N LYS A 64 4.20 -5.53 8.84
CA LYS A 64 5.16 -4.69 9.58
C LYS A 64 5.99 -5.49 10.59
N ASP A 65 5.42 -6.54 11.17
CA ASP A 65 6.11 -7.38 12.16
C ASP A 65 6.99 -8.48 11.53
N ALA A 66 6.73 -8.88 10.28
CA ALA A 66 7.53 -9.92 9.61
C ALA A 66 8.93 -9.44 9.17
N LEU A 67 9.16 -8.13 9.12
CA LEU A 67 10.48 -7.52 8.88
C LEU A 67 11.26 -7.22 10.17
N ALA A 68 10.66 -7.43 11.35
CA ALA A 68 11.38 -7.45 12.62
C ALA A 68 11.99 -8.85 12.81
N LEU A 69 13.03 -9.17 12.04
CA LEU A 69 13.89 -10.31 12.33
C LEU A 69 14.44 -10.15 13.76
N PRO A 70 14.34 -11.15 14.65
CA PRO A 70 15.11 -11.12 15.89
C PRO A 70 16.61 -11.15 15.55
N PRO A 71 17.48 -10.49 16.34
CA PRO A 71 18.92 -10.65 16.16
C PRO A 71 19.26 -12.14 16.37
N ALA A 72 19.65 -12.80 15.28
CA ALA A 72 20.22 -14.14 15.33
C ALA A 72 21.55 -14.05 16.08
N GLY A 73 21.60 -14.55 17.31
CA GLY A 73 22.81 -14.44 18.12
C GLY A 73 22.71 -15.07 19.50
N GLY A 74 22.27 -16.32 19.58
CA GLY A 74 22.55 -17.16 20.74
C GLY A 74 23.96 -17.73 20.64
N ARG A 75 24.82 -17.40 21.60
CA ARG A 75 25.95 -18.20 22.05
C ARG A 75 25.98 -18.18 23.56
#